data_AF-A0A8T2NCM6-F1
#
_entry.id   AF-A0A8T2NCM6-F1
#
_cell.length_a   1.000
_cell.length_b   1.000
_cell.length_c   1.000
_cell.angle_alpha   90.00
_cell.angle_beta   90.00
_cell.angle_gamma   90.00
#
_symmetry.space_group_name_H-M   'P 1'
#
loop_
_entity.id
_entity.type
_entity.pdbx_description
1 polymer ?
#
loop_
_entity_poly.entity_id
_entity_poly.type
_entity_poly.pdbx_seq_one_letter_code
_entity_poly.pdbx_strand_id
1 'polypeptide(L)'
;MALRQNSDKEPSIELFIKAGHDGQNVGNCPFCQRLFMVLWLKGVKFNVTTVDMKKKPAELKDLAPGTNPPFLLYNGELKTDFIKIEDFLESKESFDVGADIFAKFSAYIKNTPNNAYHEKALLREFKRLDIYLTTPLPQEIDHSSTADTLVAAKKYCDFDIPAQFTGVWRYLQNAYEREEFRHTCPADIEIERTYLDVVGKRK
;
A
#
# COMPACT_ATOMS: atom_id res chain seq x y z
N MET A 1 -10.58 36.77 29.18
CA MET A 1 -9.31 36.17 28.72
C MET A 1 -9.54 34.68 28.53
N ALA A 2 -9.87 34.25 27.32
CA ALA A 2 -9.94 32.84 26.98
C ALA A 2 -8.51 32.34 26.75
N LEU A 3 -8.11 31.30 27.48
CA LEU A 3 -6.80 30.67 27.40
C LEU A 3 -6.57 30.18 25.96
N ARG A 4 -5.54 30.74 25.29
CA ARG A 4 -4.97 30.13 24.08
C ARG A 4 -4.48 28.74 24.47
N GLN A 5 -5.14 27.69 23.98
CA GLN A 5 -4.59 26.33 24.05
C GLN A 5 -3.27 26.33 23.25
N ASN A 6 -2.20 25.84 23.89
CA ASN A 6 -0.88 25.64 23.28
C ASN A 6 -1.02 24.90 21.95
N SER A 7 -0.80 25.59 20.83
CA SER A 7 -0.79 25.03 19.48
C SER A 7 0.56 24.45 19.06
N ASP A 8 1.50 24.25 19.99
CA ASP A 8 2.89 23.84 19.72
C ASP A 8 3.26 22.42 20.18
N LYS A 9 2.28 21.59 20.58
CA LYS A 9 2.58 20.18 20.87
C LYS A 9 2.63 19.39 19.56
N GLU A 10 3.78 18.75 19.28
CA GLU A 10 3.90 17.74 18.23
C GLU A 10 2.74 16.73 18.36
N PRO A 11 2.04 16.41 17.26
CA PRO A 11 0.93 15.47 17.31
C PRO A 11 1.42 14.08 17.71
N SER A 12 0.68 13.40 18.58
CA SER A 12 0.90 12.00 18.90
C SER A 12 0.23 11.14 17.84
N ILE A 13 1.01 10.43 17.04
CA ILE A 13 0.52 9.64 15.90
C ILE A 13 0.96 8.19 16.07
N GLU A 14 0.01 7.25 16.03
CA GLU A 14 0.28 5.81 16.01
C GLU A 14 -0.51 5.14 14.89
N LEU A 15 0.20 4.54 13.94
CA LEU A 15 -0.36 3.82 12.81
C LEU A 15 -0.39 2.32 13.12
N PHE A 16 -1.56 1.70 12.99
CA PHE A 16 -1.74 0.27 13.17
C PHE A 16 -1.82 -0.41 11.81
N ILE A 17 -0.86 -1.29 11.54
CA ILE A 17 -0.74 -2.01 10.27
C ILE A 17 -0.91 -3.51 10.47
N LYS A 18 -1.24 -4.23 9.40
CA LYS A 18 -1.36 -5.68 9.45
C LYS A 18 0.01 -6.33 9.70
N ALA A 19 0.09 -7.22 10.69
CA ALA A 19 1.28 -8.05 10.89
C ALA A 19 1.41 -9.14 9.82
N GLY A 20 2.65 -9.57 9.56
CA GLY A 20 2.98 -10.73 8.76
C GLY A 20 2.57 -12.03 9.43
N HIS A 21 2.86 -13.15 8.77
CA HIS A 21 2.45 -14.47 9.26
C HIS A 21 3.10 -14.85 10.60
N ASP A 22 4.25 -14.25 10.92
CA ASP A 22 4.93 -14.39 12.22
C ASP A 22 4.29 -13.57 13.36
N GLY A 23 3.33 -12.71 13.04
CA GLY A 23 2.64 -11.83 13.99
C GLY A 23 3.47 -10.64 14.47
N GLN A 24 4.66 -10.40 13.88
CA GLN A 24 5.59 -9.35 14.33
C GLN A 24 6.03 -8.43 13.19
N ASN A 25 6.38 -8.97 12.02
CA ASN A 25 6.89 -8.16 10.92
C ASN A 25 5.75 -7.49 10.14
N VAL A 26 6.08 -6.58 9.23
CA VAL A 26 5.11 -5.93 8.33
C VAL A 26 4.48 -6.99 7.41
N GLY A 27 3.17 -7.11 7.45
CA GLY A 27 2.43 -8.05 6.62
C GLY A 27 2.02 -7.45 5.27
N ASN A 28 1.71 -8.34 4.31
CA ASN A 28 1.18 -7.91 3.02
C ASN A 28 -0.19 -7.21 3.17
N CYS A 29 -0.16 -5.89 2.98
CA CYS A 29 -1.30 -4.98 3.04
C CYS A 29 -0.96 -3.67 2.29
N PRO A 30 -1.30 -3.54 0.99
CA PRO A 30 -0.99 -2.33 0.21
C PRO A 30 -1.58 -1.04 0.81
N PHE A 31 -2.76 -1.12 1.43
CA PHE A 31 -3.37 0.02 2.13
C PHE A 31 -2.56 0.46 3.36
N CYS A 32 -1.98 -0.51 4.08
CA CYS A 32 -1.17 -0.24 5.26
C CYS A 32 0.16 0.42 4.87
N GLN A 33 0.83 -0.12 3.85
CA GLN A 33 2.06 0.45 3.29
C GLN A 33 1.82 1.88 2.78
N ARG A 34 0.71 2.12 2.07
CA ARG A 34 0.39 3.46 1.54
C ARG A 34 0.28 4.52 2.65
N LEU A 35 -0.48 4.25 3.71
CA LEU A 35 -0.57 5.20 4.84
C LEU A 35 0.77 5.36 5.58
N PHE A 36 1.56 4.29 5.65
CA PHE A 36 2.91 4.35 6.23
C PHE A 36 3.81 5.30 5.41
N MET A 37 3.82 5.15 4.08
CA MET A 37 4.55 6.06 3.19
C MET A 37 4.09 7.51 3.32
N VAL A 38 2.77 7.75 3.36
CA VAL A 38 2.21 9.10 3.52
C VAL A 38 2.73 9.79 4.78
N LEU A 39 2.71 9.09 5.92
CA LEU A 39 3.22 9.63 7.18
C LEU A 39 4.74 9.84 7.14
N TRP A 40 5.49 8.94 6.50
CA TRP A 40 6.94 9.07 6.35
C TRP A 40 7.30 10.30 5.52
N LEU A 41 6.68 10.49 4.37
CA LEU A 41 6.94 11.61 3.46
C LEU A 41 6.55 12.96 4.07
N LYS A 42 5.60 12.99 5.00
CA LYS A 42 5.25 14.19 5.77
C LYS A 42 6.32 14.60 6.78
N GLY A 43 7.31 13.75 7.05
CA GLY A 43 8.39 14.02 8.00
C GLY A 43 7.90 14.20 9.43
N VAL A 44 6.71 13.68 9.76
CA VAL A 44 6.17 13.70 11.13
C VAL A 44 6.70 12.52 11.92
N LYS A 45 6.83 12.67 13.24
CA LYS A 45 7.14 11.53 14.13
C LYS A 45 5.87 10.73 14.37
N PHE A 46 5.95 9.41 14.19
CA PHE A 46 4.85 8.50 14.45
C PHE A 46 5.39 7.13 14.86
N ASN A 47 4.56 6.36 15.56
CA ASN A 47 4.83 4.97 15.87
C ASN A 47 4.07 4.05 14.91
N VAL A 48 4.62 2.86 14.68
CA VAL A 48 3.98 1.82 13.88
C VAL A 48 3.80 0.58 14.75
N THR A 49 2.55 0.12 14.86
CA THR A 49 2.19 -1.06 15.62
C THR A 49 1.62 -2.12 14.68
N THR A 50 2.27 -3.27 14.59
CA THR A 50 1.81 -4.42 13.80
C THR A 50 0.75 -5.19 14.55
N VAL A 51 -0.37 -5.49 13.89
CA VAL A 51 -1.52 -6.17 14.48
C VAL A 51 -1.64 -7.59 13.93
N ASP A 52 -1.43 -8.59 14.79
CA ASP A 52 -1.73 -9.99 14.48
C ASP A 52 -3.26 -10.19 14.43
N MET A 53 -3.75 -10.47 13.22
CA MET A 53 -5.18 -10.68 12.95
C MET A 53 -5.74 -11.98 13.55
N LYS A 54 -4.87 -12.96 13.88
CA LYS A 54 -5.24 -14.22 14.54
C LYS A 54 -5.28 -14.08 16.05
N LYS A 55 -4.42 -13.23 16.61
CA LYS A 55 -4.28 -12.99 18.05
C LYS A 55 -4.49 -11.52 18.38
N LYS A 56 -5.70 -10.99 18.12
CA LYS A 56 -6.02 -9.59 18.43
C LYS A 56 -5.84 -9.33 19.95
N PRO A 57 -4.87 -8.47 20.36
CA PRO A 57 -4.70 -8.04 21.75
C PRO A 57 -6.01 -7.50 22.34
N ALA A 58 -6.23 -7.71 23.63
CA ALA A 58 -7.43 -7.24 24.31
C ALA A 58 -7.57 -5.71 24.21
N GLU A 59 -6.46 -4.99 24.39
CA GLU A 59 -6.36 -3.54 24.28
C GLU A 59 -6.86 -3.02 22.92
N LEU A 60 -6.60 -3.77 21.84
CA LEU A 60 -7.06 -3.42 20.50
C LEU A 60 -8.56 -3.67 20.28
N LYS A 61 -9.18 -4.58 21.05
CA LYS A 61 -10.63 -4.80 20.98
C LYS A 61 -11.40 -3.62 21.57
N ASP A 62 -10.87 -3.01 22.63
CA ASP A 62 -11.48 -1.84 23.26
C ASP A 62 -11.19 -0.57 22.46
N LEU A 63 -9.96 -0.45 21.92
CA LEU A 63 -9.57 0.68 21.09
C LEU A 63 -10.35 0.72 19.78
N ALA A 64 -10.36 -0.37 19.01
CA ALA A 64 -10.91 -0.43 17.64
C ALA A 64 -11.77 -1.69 17.42
N PRO A 65 -12.94 -1.80 18.09
CA PRO A 65 -13.78 -2.99 18.04
C PRO A 65 -14.21 -3.32 16.61
N GLY A 66 -13.96 -4.57 16.19
CA GLY A 66 -14.35 -5.06 14.86
C GLY A 66 -13.60 -4.44 13.68
N THR A 67 -12.65 -3.53 13.91
CA THR A 67 -11.90 -2.87 12.84
C THR A 67 -10.72 -3.75 12.42
N ASN A 68 -10.44 -3.77 11.12
CA ASN A 68 -9.25 -4.40 10.56
C ASN A 68 -8.25 -3.29 10.16
N PRO A 69 -6.93 -3.53 10.31
CA PRO A 69 -5.93 -2.59 9.82
C PRO A 69 -6.10 -2.28 8.32
N PRO A 70 -5.71 -1.07 7.87
CA PRO A 70 -5.06 -0.03 8.68
C PRO A 70 -6.06 0.85 9.45
N PHE A 71 -5.62 1.33 10.62
CA PHE A 71 -6.29 2.41 11.37
C PHE A 71 -5.25 3.29 12.07
N LEU A 72 -5.64 4.51 12.42
CA LEU A 72 -4.74 5.54 12.94
C LEU A 72 -5.25 6.08 14.28
N LEU A 73 -4.37 6.19 15.27
CA LEU A 73 -4.65 6.94 16.49
C LEU A 73 -3.94 8.29 16.41
N TYR A 74 -4.71 9.37 16.29
CA TYR A 74 -4.20 10.73 16.16
C TYR A 74 -4.61 11.56 17.36
N ASN A 75 -3.65 11.96 18.20
CA ASN A 75 -3.90 12.66 19.47
C ASN A 75 -4.94 11.96 20.38
N GLY A 76 -4.94 10.62 20.37
CA GLY A 76 -5.89 9.80 21.13
C GLY A 76 -7.25 9.61 20.45
N GLU A 77 -7.50 10.24 19.30
CA GLU A 77 -8.70 10.04 18.50
C GLU A 77 -8.48 8.89 17.50
N LEU A 78 -9.30 7.85 17.57
CA LEU A 78 -9.25 6.75 16.62
C LEU A 78 -9.88 7.17 15.29
N LYS A 79 -9.11 7.02 14.21
CA LYS A 79 -9.55 7.16 12.82
C LYS A 79 -9.51 5.79 12.15
N THR A 80 -10.66 5.40 11.62
CA THR A 80 -10.86 4.16 10.86
C THR A 80 -11.28 4.51 9.44
N ASP A 81 -11.24 3.52 8.54
CA ASP A 81 -11.43 3.70 7.09
C ASP A 81 -10.21 4.33 6.41
N PHE A 82 -9.59 3.57 5.52
CA PHE A 82 -8.39 3.98 4.78
C PHE A 82 -8.60 5.31 4.04
N ILE A 83 -9.73 5.50 3.35
CA ILE A 83 -9.98 6.68 2.52
C ILE A 83 -10.10 7.91 3.41
N LYS A 84 -10.78 7.79 4.55
CA LYS A 84 -10.91 8.90 5.50
C LYS A 84 -9.60 9.27 6.16
N ILE A 85 -8.76 8.27 6.46
CA ILE A 85 -7.43 8.51 7.03
C ILE A 85 -6.55 9.20 5.99
N GLU A 86 -6.57 8.75 4.74
CA GLU A 86 -5.83 9.37 3.65
C GLU A 86 -6.28 10.82 3.42
N ASP A 87 -7.58 11.07 3.27
CA ASP A 87 -8.15 12.42 3.13
C ASP A 87 -7.83 13.33 4.34
N PHE A 88 -7.67 12.74 5.53
CA PHE A 88 -7.26 13.47 6.73
C PHE A 88 -5.77 13.83 6.72
N LEU A 89 -4.92 12.93 6.20
CA LEU A 89 -3.49 13.13 6.14
C LEU A 89 -3.10 14.04 4.97
N GLU A 90 -3.72 13.92 3.80
CA GLU A 90 -3.34 14.64 2.58
C GLU A 90 -4.32 15.74 2.15
N SER A 91 -3.80 16.84 1.61
CA SER A 91 -4.58 17.77 0.78
C SER A 91 -4.65 17.20 -0.64
N LYS A 92 -5.86 17.01 -1.18
CA LYS A 92 -6.11 16.34 -2.47
C LYS A 92 -5.30 16.93 -3.64
N GLU A 93 -4.15 16.34 -3.91
CA GLU A 93 -3.48 16.44 -5.19
C GLU A 93 -3.05 15.03 -5.60
N SER A 94 -3.95 14.29 -6.28
CA SER A 94 -3.49 13.16 -7.07
C SER A 94 -4.40 12.86 -8.26
N PHE A 95 -3.73 12.55 -9.36
CA PHE A 95 -4.27 12.19 -10.66
C PHE A 95 -4.58 10.68 -10.71
N ASP A 96 -5.73 10.35 -11.27
CA ASP A 96 -6.42 9.04 -11.30
C ASP A 96 -5.71 7.91 -12.11
N VAL A 97 -4.45 8.11 -12.53
CA VAL A 97 -3.75 7.18 -13.41
C VAL A 97 -3.10 6.05 -12.60
N GLY A 98 -3.60 4.83 -12.79
CA GLY A 98 -3.08 3.63 -12.13
C GLY A 98 -3.99 3.05 -11.04
N ALA A 99 -5.08 3.73 -10.69
CA ALA A 99 -6.04 3.28 -9.68
C ALA A 99 -6.62 1.87 -9.99
N ASP A 100 -6.76 1.53 -11.27
CA ASP A 100 -7.32 0.27 -11.72
C ASP A 100 -6.32 -0.91 -11.74
N ILE A 101 -5.01 -0.67 -11.64
CA ILE A 101 -3.98 -1.72 -11.80
C ILE A 101 -4.17 -2.83 -10.78
N PHE A 102 -4.36 -2.49 -9.50
CA PHE A 102 -4.54 -3.48 -8.44
C PHE A 102 -5.80 -4.34 -8.64
N ALA A 103 -6.89 -3.73 -9.10
CA ALA A 103 -8.13 -4.43 -9.40
C ALA A 103 -7.97 -5.38 -10.59
N LYS A 104 -7.30 -4.95 -11.68
CA LYS A 104 -7.02 -5.80 -12.84
C LYS A 104 -6.07 -6.94 -12.48
N PHE A 105 -5.05 -6.67 -11.67
CA PHE A 105 -4.13 -7.71 -11.18
C PHE A 105 -4.87 -8.74 -10.32
N SER A 106 -5.68 -8.27 -9.38
CA SER A 106 -6.50 -9.13 -8.53
C SER A 106 -7.40 -10.05 -9.35
N ALA A 107 -7.97 -9.53 -10.45
CA ALA A 107 -8.76 -10.35 -11.37
C ALA A 107 -7.89 -11.34 -12.16
N TYR A 108 -6.70 -10.95 -12.59
CA TYR A 108 -5.77 -11.82 -13.31
C TYR A 108 -5.32 -13.02 -12.47
N ILE A 109 -4.79 -12.77 -11.27
CA ILE A 109 -4.24 -13.84 -10.41
C ILE A 109 -5.32 -14.79 -9.88
N LYS A 110 -6.57 -14.31 -9.74
CA LYS A 110 -7.70 -15.14 -9.31
C LYS A 110 -8.27 -16.04 -10.42
N ASN A 111 -7.95 -15.82 -11.69
CA ASN A 111 -8.59 -16.52 -12.82
C ASN A 111 -7.63 -17.39 -13.65
N THR A 112 -6.46 -17.72 -13.11
CA THR A 112 -5.50 -18.69 -13.70
C THR A 112 -6.09 -20.12 -13.68
N PRO A 113 -5.85 -20.97 -14.71
CA PRO A 113 -4.95 -20.77 -15.86
C PRO A 113 -5.56 -20.09 -17.10
N ASN A 114 -6.89 -19.94 -17.20
CA ASN A 114 -7.51 -19.36 -18.41
C ASN A 114 -7.79 -17.86 -18.22
N ASN A 115 -6.73 -17.05 -18.26
CA ASN A 115 -6.75 -15.64 -17.82
C ASN A 115 -6.36 -14.62 -18.92
N ALA A 116 -6.25 -15.01 -20.19
CA ALA A 116 -5.78 -14.15 -21.29
C ALA A 116 -6.57 -12.82 -21.42
N TYR A 117 -7.87 -12.83 -21.15
CA TYR A 117 -8.68 -11.61 -21.09
C TYR A 117 -8.22 -10.67 -19.96
N HIS A 118 -8.00 -11.21 -18.77
CA HIS A 118 -7.56 -10.44 -17.60
C HIS A 118 -6.11 -9.97 -17.75
N GLU A 119 -5.26 -10.76 -18.38
CA GLU A 119 -3.89 -10.37 -18.73
C GLU A 119 -3.88 -9.18 -19.67
N LYS A 120 -4.67 -9.24 -20.76
CA LYS A 120 -4.81 -8.13 -21.70
C LYS A 120 -5.36 -6.86 -21.02
N ALA A 121 -6.30 -7.01 -20.10
CA ALA A 121 -6.83 -5.90 -19.32
C ALA A 121 -5.78 -5.29 -18.39
N LEU A 122 -4.96 -6.11 -17.72
CA LEU A 122 -3.86 -5.66 -16.86
C LEU A 122 -2.78 -4.94 -17.67
N LEU A 123 -2.36 -5.50 -18.81
CA LEU A 123 -1.39 -4.90 -19.73
C LEU A 123 -1.86 -3.55 -20.28
N ARG A 124 -3.17 -3.38 -20.50
CA ARG A 124 -3.75 -2.10 -20.92
C ARG A 124 -3.58 -1.02 -19.85
N GLU A 125 -3.76 -1.37 -18.57
CA GLU A 125 -3.54 -0.43 -17.47
C GLU A 125 -2.06 -0.07 -17.31
N PHE A 126 -1.16 -1.05 -17.42
CA PHE A 126 0.29 -0.77 -17.44
C PHE A 126 0.69 0.14 -18.59
N LYS A 127 0.13 -0.07 -19.79
CA LYS A 127 0.37 0.83 -20.93
C LYS A 127 -0.12 2.26 -20.66
N ARG A 128 -1.29 2.41 -20.03
CA ARG A 128 -1.83 3.73 -19.66
C ARG A 128 -0.90 4.46 -18.69
N LEU A 129 -0.40 3.75 -17.68
CA LEU A 129 0.57 4.28 -16.71
C LEU A 129 1.91 4.61 -17.38
N ASP A 130 2.42 3.73 -18.25
CA ASP A 130 3.69 3.94 -18.95
C ASP A 130 3.68 5.20 -19.83
N ILE A 131 2.59 5.43 -20.57
CA ILE A 131 2.40 6.65 -21.38
C ILE A 131 2.41 7.89 -20.49
N TYR A 132 1.76 7.82 -19.32
CA TYR A 132 1.75 8.93 -18.37
C TYR A 132 3.17 9.22 -17.83
N LEU A 133 3.90 8.18 -17.39
CA LEU A 133 5.24 8.29 -16.81
C LEU A 133 6.34 8.65 -17.83
N THR A 134 6.08 8.47 -19.13
CA THR A 134 6.99 8.85 -20.22
C THR A 134 6.67 10.23 -20.80
N THR A 135 5.50 10.80 -20.48
CA THR A 135 5.15 12.16 -20.88
C THR A 135 5.93 13.15 -19.99
N PRO A 136 6.79 14.02 -20.55
CA PRO A 136 7.60 14.93 -19.75
C PRO A 136 6.72 15.93 -19.00
N LEU A 137 6.66 15.83 -17.67
CA LEU A 137 6.07 16.84 -16.80
C LEU A 137 7.17 17.80 -16.32
N PRO A 138 6.94 19.13 -16.34
CA PRO A 138 7.84 20.08 -15.68
C PRO A 138 7.70 19.88 -14.17
N GLN A 139 8.79 19.51 -13.50
CA GLN A 139 8.93 19.32 -12.04
C GLN A 139 8.35 17.99 -11.52
N GLU A 140 9.13 16.92 -11.67
CA GLU A 140 8.88 15.63 -10.99
C GLU A 140 9.11 15.78 -9.48
N ILE A 141 8.04 16.13 -8.77
CA ILE A 141 7.90 15.90 -7.32
C ILE A 141 7.15 14.57 -7.16
N ASP A 142 7.84 13.67 -6.45
CA ASP A 142 7.47 12.40 -5.81
C ASP A 142 5.98 12.15 -5.55
N HIS A 143 5.43 10.98 -5.95
CA HIS A 143 4.30 10.32 -5.26
C HIS A 143 4.22 8.77 -5.53
N SER A 144 4.33 8.00 -4.43
CA SER A 144 3.73 6.70 -4.02
C SER A 144 3.32 5.59 -5.03
N SER A 145 3.76 4.35 -4.75
CA SER A 145 4.00 3.21 -5.67
C SER A 145 3.00 2.03 -5.61
N THR A 146 2.93 1.26 -6.71
CA THR A 146 2.16 0.00 -6.87
C THR A 146 3.03 -1.27 -6.95
N ALA A 147 4.27 -1.26 -6.45
CA ALA A 147 5.22 -2.35 -6.73
C ALA A 147 4.92 -3.71 -6.04
N ASP A 148 4.16 -3.74 -4.94
CA ASP A 148 3.85 -4.97 -4.19
C ASP A 148 3.02 -5.99 -4.99
N THR A 149 2.37 -5.52 -6.07
CA THR A 149 1.53 -6.31 -6.96
C THR A 149 2.36 -7.23 -7.89
N LEU A 150 3.63 -6.89 -8.13
CA LEU A 150 4.45 -7.48 -9.20
C LEU A 150 5.17 -8.76 -8.77
N VAL A 151 5.60 -8.83 -7.51
CA VAL A 151 6.29 -10.00 -6.94
C VAL A 151 5.39 -11.25 -6.99
N ALA A 152 4.10 -11.09 -6.67
CA ALA A 152 3.13 -12.17 -6.74
C ALA A 152 2.83 -12.63 -8.18
N ALA A 153 2.81 -11.71 -9.16
CA ALA A 153 2.55 -12.03 -10.56
C ALA A 153 3.61 -12.96 -11.16
N LYS A 154 4.88 -12.63 -10.89
CA LYS A 154 6.04 -13.37 -11.38
C LYS A 154 6.08 -14.79 -10.83
N LYS A 155 5.83 -14.95 -9.52
CA LYS A 155 5.91 -16.26 -8.87
C LYS A 155 4.80 -17.23 -9.28
N TYR A 156 3.56 -16.75 -9.43
CA TYR A 156 2.39 -17.63 -9.57
C TYR A 156 1.79 -17.68 -10.98
N CYS A 157 2.19 -16.79 -11.89
CA CYS A 157 1.63 -16.72 -13.23
C CYS A 157 2.69 -16.62 -14.34
N ASP A 158 3.99 -16.71 -14.01
CA ASP A 158 5.11 -16.50 -14.95
C ASP A 158 4.99 -15.19 -15.74
N PHE A 159 4.37 -14.18 -15.10
CA PHE A 159 4.13 -12.88 -15.69
C PHE A 159 5.24 -11.92 -15.27
N ASP A 160 5.88 -11.30 -16.24
CA ASP A 160 6.80 -10.17 -16.03
C ASP A 160 6.26 -8.93 -16.75
N ILE A 161 6.54 -7.73 -16.22
CA ILE A 161 6.19 -6.50 -16.92
C ILE A 161 7.01 -6.48 -18.22
N PRO A 162 6.36 -6.36 -19.40
CA PRO A 162 7.11 -6.30 -20.65
C PRO A 162 8.18 -5.20 -20.63
N ALA A 163 9.41 -5.54 -21.04
CA ALA A 163 10.56 -4.62 -21.02
C ALA A 163 10.33 -3.31 -21.81
N GLN A 164 9.37 -3.31 -22.73
CA GLN A 164 8.97 -2.14 -23.51
C GLN A 164 8.31 -1.01 -22.68
N PHE A 165 7.80 -1.29 -21.47
CA PHE A 165 7.21 -0.29 -20.58
C PHE A 165 8.29 0.44 -19.77
N THR A 166 9.09 1.23 -20.48
CA THR A 166 10.30 1.87 -19.94
C THR A 166 10.03 2.92 -18.86
N GLY A 167 8.89 3.62 -18.93
CA GLY A 167 8.48 4.58 -17.90
C GLY A 167 8.12 3.88 -16.60
N VAL A 168 7.39 2.77 -16.68
CA VAL A 168 7.06 1.94 -15.51
C VAL A 168 8.32 1.36 -14.88
N TRP A 169 9.24 0.81 -15.68
CA TRP A 169 10.49 0.26 -15.16
C TRP A 169 11.37 1.33 -14.49
N ARG A 170 11.50 2.51 -15.11
CA ARG A 170 12.21 3.66 -14.51
C ARG A 170 11.58 4.09 -13.20
N TYR A 171 10.25 4.19 -13.15
CA TYR A 171 9.52 4.55 -11.94
C TYR A 171 9.76 3.55 -10.82
N LEU A 172 9.65 2.24 -11.11
CA LEU A 172 9.89 1.20 -10.12
C LEU A 172 11.33 1.22 -9.62
N GLN A 173 12.31 1.37 -10.51
CA GLN A 173 13.71 1.48 -10.11
C GLN A 173 13.92 2.66 -9.15
N ASN A 174 13.44 3.85 -9.51
CA ASN A 174 13.53 5.03 -8.66
C ASN A 174 12.81 4.81 -7.32
N ALA A 175 11.65 4.15 -7.32
CA ALA A 175 10.91 3.86 -6.09
C ALA A 175 11.69 2.90 -5.18
N TYR A 176 12.27 1.82 -5.71
CA TYR A 176 13.06 0.87 -4.91
C TYR A 176 14.38 1.45 -4.38
N GLU A 177 14.89 2.52 -5.00
CA GLU A 177 16.04 3.29 -4.50
C GLU A 177 15.68 4.23 -3.33
N ARG A 178 14.38 4.53 -3.12
CA ARG A 178 13.90 5.37 -2.03
C ARG A 178 13.74 4.58 -0.73
N GLU A 179 14.24 5.13 0.37
CA GLU A 179 14.16 4.51 1.68
C GLU A 179 12.71 4.42 2.20
N GLU A 180 11.91 5.42 1.87
CA GLU A 180 10.49 5.52 2.24
C GLU A 180 9.69 4.37 1.66
N PHE A 181 10.03 3.94 0.44
CA PHE A 181 9.41 2.78 -0.20
C PHE A 181 10.02 1.47 0.34
N ARG A 182 11.35 1.36 0.36
CA ARG A 182 12.05 0.12 0.74
C ARG A 182 11.79 -0.33 2.17
N HIS A 183 11.66 0.60 3.12
CA HIS A 183 11.41 0.27 4.53
C HIS A 183 9.93 0.06 4.86
N THR A 184 9.02 0.44 3.97
CA THR A 184 7.57 0.24 4.16
C THR A 184 7.06 -1.01 3.43
N CYS A 185 7.79 -1.50 2.42
CA CYS A 185 7.52 -2.77 1.75
C CYS A 185 7.53 -3.96 2.73
N PRO A 186 6.55 -4.86 2.66
CA PRO A 186 6.64 -6.17 3.31
C PRO A 186 7.73 -7.01 2.63
N ALA A 187 8.24 -8.02 3.34
CA ALA A 187 9.16 -8.99 2.74
C ALA A 187 8.47 -9.80 1.63
N ASP A 188 9.20 -10.13 0.55
CA ASP A 188 8.68 -10.90 -0.58
C ASP A 188 7.93 -12.17 -0.15
N ILE A 189 8.48 -12.91 0.82
CA ILE A 189 7.88 -14.14 1.35
C ILE A 189 6.46 -13.93 1.92
N GLU A 190 6.17 -12.75 2.49
CA GLU A 190 4.85 -12.40 3.03
C GLU A 190 3.85 -12.10 1.90
N ILE A 191 4.31 -11.44 0.83
CA ILE A 191 3.53 -11.22 -0.39
C ILE A 191 3.19 -12.58 -1.00
N GLU A 192 4.20 -13.41 -1.26
CA GLU A 192 4.06 -14.72 -1.87
C GLU A 192 3.09 -15.61 -1.10
N ARG A 193 3.29 -15.81 0.21
CA ARG A 193 2.41 -16.63 1.05
C ARG A 193 0.96 -16.18 1.00
N THR A 194 0.71 -14.87 1.04
CA THR A 194 -0.65 -14.32 0.97
C THR A 194 -1.35 -14.73 -0.34
N TYR A 195 -0.63 -14.70 -1.46
CA TYR A 195 -1.18 -15.09 -2.76
C TYR A 195 -1.20 -16.60 -2.98
N LEU A 196 -0.33 -17.36 -2.32
CA LEU A 196 -0.40 -18.83 -2.30
C LEU A 196 -1.76 -19.32 -1.79
N ASP A 197 -2.30 -18.71 -0.73
CA ASP A 197 -3.61 -19.07 -0.19
C ASP A 197 -4.76 -18.75 -1.17
N VAL A 198 -4.61 -17.70 -1.98
CA VAL A 198 -5.60 -17.32 -3.00
C VAL A 198 -5.61 -18.32 -4.15
N VAL A 199 -4.43 -18.77 -4.57
CA VAL A 199 -4.26 -19.76 -5.65
C VAL A 199 -4.59 -21.18 -5.15
N GLY A 200 -4.22 -21.51 -3.90
CA GLY A 200 -4.29 -22.85 -3.31
C GLY A 200 -5.69 -23.30 -2.86
N LYS A 201 -6.63 -22.39 -2.63
CA LYS A 201 -8.04 -22.70 -2.28
C LYS A 201 -8.86 -23.39 -3.39
N ARG A 202 -8.21 -23.88 -4.45
CA ARG A 202 -8.82 -24.52 -5.63
C ARG A 202 -8.45 -25.99 -5.84
N LYS A 203 -7.83 -26.65 -4.85
CA LYS A 203 -7.70 -28.12 -4.85
C LYS A 203 -8.75 -28.74 -3.92
#